data_AF-A0A4Z2GS68-F1
#
_entry.id   AF-A0A4Z2GS68-F1
#
_cell.length_a   1.000
_cell.length_b   1.000
_cell.length_c   1.000
_cell.angle_alpha   90.00
_cell.angle_beta   90.00
_cell.angle_gamma   90.00
#
_symmetry.space_group_name_H-M   'P 1'
#
loop_
_entity.id
_entity.type
_entity.pdbx_description
1 polymer ?
#
loop_
_entity_poly.entity_id
_entity_poly.type
_entity_poly.pdbx_seq_one_letter_code
_entity_poly.pdbx_strand_id
1 'polypeptide(L)'
;MLCIYTYIFYFILYFIFHFAHFTLCTVTFFLSYTYILLCLVLSVLLLLSTNFPLGINKVYFYSILFSSVPPRVIRPGGVGDAASREVILNNPVSLHCDTNAVPPPTLTWYKDGRLLASSHAALISPGGRVLQIPRSQAEDSGRYTCVAVNEAGEDSLQYDVRVLLPPTIRGAGGDAPDEVTVLVNRTTQLECQVDGSPAPKVTWFQNSQPVVSDGPHRLLSNGRTLQVLTAQVSDTGRYVCVADSVAGTAEKSFNLNVHMPPSIMGRSPESVSVLVNGSVSLSCEATGFPPPTVSWLNDRGPVQAHANALIVPGAGGDRDDLTLGTKRALGCE
;
A
#
# COMPACT_ATOMS: atom_id res chain seq x y z
N MET A 1 -23.53 -29.28 -58.07
CA MET A 1 -22.24 -29.95 -58.37
C MET A 1 -21.20 -28.99 -58.96
N LEU A 2 -21.49 -28.21 -60.02
CA LEU A 2 -20.48 -27.32 -60.65
C LEU A 2 -19.81 -26.31 -59.69
N CYS A 3 -20.53 -25.65 -58.78
CA CYS A 3 -19.92 -24.65 -57.88
C CYS A 3 -18.88 -25.21 -56.90
N ILE A 4 -19.02 -26.47 -56.46
CA ILE A 4 -18.08 -27.08 -55.50
C ILE A 4 -16.77 -27.43 -56.20
N TYR A 5 -16.83 -27.96 -57.43
CA TYR A 5 -15.63 -28.24 -58.22
C TYR A 5 -14.86 -26.97 -58.56
N THR A 6 -15.56 -25.89 -58.92
CA THR A 6 -14.92 -24.59 -59.18
C THR A 6 -14.26 -24.04 -57.92
N TYR A 7 -14.92 -24.10 -56.76
CA TYR A 7 -14.34 -23.63 -55.50
C TYR A 7 -13.09 -24.44 -55.08
N ILE A 8 -13.15 -25.77 -55.17
CA ILE A 8 -12.00 -26.65 -54.88
C ILE A 8 -10.85 -26.37 -55.85
N PHE A 9 -11.14 -26.14 -57.14
CA PHE A 9 -10.13 -25.79 -58.14
C PHE A 9 -9.42 -24.46 -57.81
N TYR A 10 -10.16 -23.40 -57.50
CA TYR A 10 -9.56 -22.12 -57.09
C TYR A 10 -8.81 -22.21 -55.76
N PHE A 11 -9.30 -23.02 -54.82
CA PHE A 11 -8.63 -23.25 -53.54
C PHE A 11 -7.29 -23.99 -53.72
N ILE A 12 -7.25 -25.02 -54.57
CA ILE A 12 -6.02 -25.74 -54.92
C ILE A 12 -5.04 -24.80 -55.66
N LEU A 13 -5.52 -24.01 -56.61
CA LEU A 13 -4.70 -23.01 -57.31
C LEU A 13 -4.13 -21.96 -56.35
N TYR A 14 -4.91 -21.46 -55.40
CA TYR A 14 -4.46 -20.52 -54.39
C TYR A 14 -3.35 -21.12 -53.51
N PHE A 15 -3.52 -22.36 -53.05
CA PHE A 15 -2.49 -23.04 -52.26
C PHE A 15 -1.22 -23.32 -53.07
N ILE A 16 -1.34 -23.73 -54.33
CA ILE A 16 -0.18 -23.93 -55.22
C ILE A 16 0.56 -22.61 -55.43
N PHE A 17 -0.17 -21.52 -55.66
CA PHE A 17 0.44 -20.20 -55.90
C PHE A 17 1.11 -19.65 -54.63
N HIS A 18 0.49 -19.82 -53.45
CA HIS A 18 1.04 -19.37 -52.18
C HIS A 18 2.25 -20.22 -51.74
N PHE A 19 2.20 -21.53 -51.99
CA PHE A 19 3.34 -22.42 -51.77
C PHE A 19 4.49 -22.07 -52.71
N ALA A 20 4.21 -21.86 -54.00
CA ALA A 20 5.20 -21.43 -54.99
C ALA A 20 5.86 -20.09 -54.60
N HIS A 21 5.08 -19.11 -54.15
CA HIS A 21 5.58 -17.82 -53.68
C HIS A 21 6.44 -17.95 -52.40
N PHE A 22 6.04 -18.79 -51.44
CA PHE A 22 6.83 -19.06 -50.24
C PHE A 22 8.16 -19.76 -50.57
N THR A 23 8.14 -20.75 -51.46
CA THR A 23 9.39 -21.36 -51.96
C THR A 23 10.24 -20.36 -52.73
N LEU A 24 9.64 -19.45 -53.51
CA LEU A 24 10.41 -18.42 -54.23
C LEU A 24 11.04 -17.42 -53.25
N CYS A 25 10.31 -16.95 -52.23
CA CYS A 25 10.83 -16.05 -51.20
C CYS A 25 11.92 -16.68 -50.32
N THR A 26 11.78 -17.96 -49.96
CA THR A 26 12.81 -18.67 -49.21
C THR A 26 14.04 -18.92 -50.08
N VAL A 27 13.88 -19.33 -51.34
CA VAL A 27 14.98 -19.47 -52.29
C VAL A 27 15.65 -18.11 -52.54
N THR A 28 14.94 -17.00 -52.69
CA THR A 28 15.56 -15.68 -52.84
C THR A 28 16.27 -15.21 -51.56
N PHE A 29 15.77 -15.56 -50.37
CA PHE A 29 16.45 -15.29 -49.10
C PHE A 29 17.72 -16.13 -48.91
N PHE A 30 17.70 -17.41 -49.29
CA PHE A 30 18.89 -18.25 -49.28
C PHE A 30 19.88 -17.82 -50.37
N LEU A 31 19.42 -17.43 -51.55
CA LEU A 31 20.25 -16.87 -52.62
C LEU A 31 20.85 -15.52 -52.22
N SER A 32 20.12 -14.66 -51.49
CA SER A 32 20.67 -13.40 -50.99
C SER A 32 21.66 -13.62 -49.85
N TYR A 33 21.40 -14.56 -48.93
CA TYR A 33 22.34 -14.92 -47.87
C TYR A 33 23.61 -15.56 -48.43
N THR A 34 23.48 -16.50 -49.37
CA THR A 34 24.63 -17.11 -50.05
C THR A 34 25.35 -16.10 -50.93
N TYR A 35 24.67 -15.15 -51.57
CA TYR A 35 25.29 -14.04 -52.31
C TYR A 35 26.05 -13.09 -51.38
N ILE A 36 25.48 -12.73 -50.22
CA ILE A 36 26.17 -11.92 -49.20
C ILE A 36 27.39 -12.67 -48.67
N LEU A 37 27.26 -13.96 -48.37
CA LEU A 37 28.36 -14.81 -47.92
C LEU A 37 29.42 -14.95 -49.01
N LEU A 38 29.02 -15.13 -50.27
CA LEU A 38 29.92 -15.20 -51.42
C LEU A 38 30.59 -13.86 -51.68
N CYS A 39 29.90 -12.73 -51.52
CA CYS A 39 30.48 -11.39 -51.59
C CYS A 39 31.46 -11.12 -50.44
N LEU A 40 31.19 -11.64 -49.23
CA LEU A 40 32.12 -11.60 -48.10
C LEU A 40 33.34 -12.50 -48.35
N VAL A 41 33.14 -13.71 -48.88
CA VAL A 41 34.25 -14.62 -49.23
C VAL A 41 35.05 -14.09 -50.42
N LEU A 42 34.41 -13.52 -51.44
CA LEU A 42 35.05 -12.89 -52.59
C LEU A 42 35.76 -11.59 -52.20
N SER A 43 35.21 -10.78 -51.31
CA SER A 43 35.91 -9.61 -50.79
C SER A 43 37.14 -10.03 -49.98
N VAL A 44 37.03 -11.08 -49.15
CA VAL A 44 38.17 -11.69 -48.44
C VAL A 44 39.21 -12.25 -49.42
N LEU A 45 38.79 -12.96 -50.48
CA LEU A 45 39.68 -13.53 -51.50
C LEU A 45 40.33 -12.47 -52.40
N LEU A 46 39.62 -11.39 -52.76
CA LEU A 46 40.16 -10.24 -53.50
C LEU A 46 41.16 -9.44 -52.65
N LEU A 47 40.93 -9.36 -51.33
CA LEU A 47 41.88 -8.80 -50.36
C LEU A 47 43.12 -9.70 -50.17
N LEU A 48 42.96 -11.03 -50.31
CA LEU A 48 44.07 -11.99 -50.28
C LEU A 48 44.90 -11.96 -51.58
N SER A 49 44.27 -11.78 -52.74
CA SER A 49 44.90 -11.83 -54.07
C SER A 49 45.56 -10.52 -54.52
N THR A 50 45.16 -9.38 -53.95
CA THR A 50 45.87 -8.11 -54.18
C THR A 50 47.22 -8.13 -53.44
N ASN A 51 48.31 -8.19 -54.21
CA ASN A 51 49.67 -7.99 -53.73
C ASN A 51 49.87 -6.51 -53.35
N PHE A 52 49.33 -6.09 -52.21
CA PHE A 52 49.74 -4.84 -51.58
C PHE A 52 51.20 -4.97 -51.14
N PRO A 53 52.09 -4.06 -51.56
CA PRO A 53 53.47 -4.08 -51.09
C PRO A 53 53.50 -3.65 -49.61
N LEU A 54 54.34 -4.34 -48.83
CA LEU A 54 54.65 -4.16 -47.41
C LEU A 54 53.70 -4.90 -46.43
N GLY A 55 54.23 -5.99 -45.86
CA GLY A 55 53.61 -6.94 -44.93
C GLY A 55 53.20 -6.40 -43.55
N ILE A 56 52.90 -5.11 -43.46
CA ILE A 56 52.31 -4.47 -42.29
C ILE A 56 50.79 -4.38 -42.53
N ASN A 57 50.32 -3.90 -43.68
CA ASN A 57 48.89 -3.59 -43.92
C ASN A 57 47.92 -4.78 -43.89
N LYS A 58 48.31 -6.00 -44.28
CA LYS A 58 47.42 -7.19 -44.22
C LYS A 58 47.07 -7.59 -42.79
N VAL A 59 48.04 -7.55 -41.86
CA VAL A 59 47.81 -7.87 -40.44
C VAL A 59 46.90 -6.82 -39.79
N TYR A 60 47.11 -5.54 -40.10
CA TYR A 60 46.28 -4.45 -39.59
C TYR A 60 44.82 -4.56 -40.07
N PHE A 61 44.57 -4.89 -41.34
CA PHE A 61 43.20 -5.01 -41.87
C PHE A 61 42.43 -6.20 -41.27
N TYR A 62 43.09 -7.36 -41.08
CA TYR A 62 42.51 -8.48 -40.34
C TYR A 62 42.26 -8.10 -38.86
N SER A 63 43.17 -7.38 -38.21
CA SER A 63 42.96 -6.94 -36.82
C SER A 63 41.81 -5.94 -36.63
N ILE A 64 41.47 -5.13 -37.65
CA ILE A 64 40.35 -4.17 -37.60
C ILE A 64 38.99 -4.87 -37.78
N LEU A 65 38.90 -5.91 -38.62
CA LEU A 65 37.66 -6.66 -38.88
C LEU A 65 37.31 -7.68 -37.80
N PHE A 66 38.31 -8.16 -37.05
CA PHE A 66 38.15 -9.07 -35.91
C PHE A 66 38.44 -8.38 -34.57
N SER A 67 38.38 -7.05 -34.52
CA SER A 67 38.60 -6.31 -33.27
C SER A 67 37.45 -6.57 -32.31
N SER A 68 37.67 -7.49 -31.37
CA SER A 68 36.76 -7.76 -30.28
C SER A 68 36.61 -6.50 -29.41
N VAL A 69 35.38 -6.03 -29.23
CA VAL A 69 35.04 -4.85 -28.43
C VAL A 69 34.65 -5.32 -27.02
N PRO A 70 35.36 -4.89 -25.96
CA PRO A 70 35.02 -5.30 -24.60
C PRO A 70 33.62 -4.80 -24.21
N PRO A 71 32.89 -5.54 -23.36
CA PRO A 71 31.57 -5.14 -22.94
C PRO A 71 31.63 -3.82 -22.18
N ARG A 72 30.64 -2.97 -22.45
CA ARG A 72 30.36 -1.76 -21.71
C ARG A 72 28.88 -1.76 -21.40
N VAL A 73 28.54 -1.92 -20.12
CA VAL A 73 27.15 -1.98 -19.71
C VAL A 73 26.58 -0.57 -19.62
N ILE A 74 25.42 -0.37 -20.25
CA ILE A 74 24.74 0.92 -20.28
C ILE A 74 24.09 1.14 -18.91
N ARG A 75 24.60 2.11 -18.13
CA ARG A 75 24.09 2.41 -16.79
C ARG A 75 22.88 3.35 -16.87
N PRO A 76 21.74 3.01 -16.23
CA PRO A 76 20.65 3.95 -16.06
C PRO A 76 21.02 4.96 -14.96
N GLY A 77 21.32 6.20 -15.36
CA GLY A 77 21.89 7.22 -14.47
C GLY A 77 23.41 7.26 -14.59
N GLY A 78 23.98 8.47 -14.62
CA GLY A 78 25.37 8.74 -14.98
C GLY A 78 26.43 7.95 -14.20
N VAL A 79 27.65 7.98 -14.73
CA VAL A 79 28.83 7.20 -14.31
C VAL A 79 29.07 7.28 -12.79
N GLY A 80 29.03 6.14 -12.10
CA GLY A 80 29.68 5.97 -10.79
C GLY A 80 28.89 5.17 -9.75
N ASP A 81 27.57 5.32 -9.69
CA ASP A 81 26.75 4.72 -8.63
C ASP A 81 25.88 3.55 -9.11
N ALA A 82 25.56 2.65 -8.18
CA ALA A 82 24.56 1.62 -8.40
C ALA A 82 23.19 2.25 -8.68
N ALA A 83 22.47 1.69 -9.64
CA ALA A 83 21.14 2.20 -9.98
C ALA A 83 20.13 1.77 -8.91
N SER A 84 19.69 2.72 -8.08
CA SER A 84 18.62 2.48 -7.10
C SER A 84 17.30 2.20 -7.82
N ARG A 85 16.64 1.10 -7.46
CA ARG A 85 15.35 0.71 -8.03
C ARG A 85 14.36 0.37 -6.92
N GLU A 86 13.28 1.14 -6.86
CA GLU A 86 12.20 0.90 -5.91
C GLU A 86 10.99 0.27 -6.62
N VAL A 87 10.37 -0.72 -5.97
CA VAL A 87 9.17 -1.41 -6.47
C VAL A 87 8.24 -1.72 -5.32
N ILE A 88 6.94 -1.50 -5.48
CA ILE A 88 5.96 -1.84 -4.43
C ILE A 88 5.73 -3.36 -4.40
N LEU A 89 5.51 -3.92 -3.21
CA LEU A 89 5.20 -5.33 -2.99
C LEU A 89 4.16 -5.87 -4.01
N ASN A 90 4.37 -7.08 -4.49
CA ASN A 90 3.58 -7.79 -5.50
C ASN A 90 3.55 -7.17 -6.91
N ASN A 91 4.16 -6.00 -7.13
CA ASN A 91 4.29 -5.43 -8.47
C ASN A 91 5.51 -6.03 -9.21
N PRO A 92 5.45 -6.09 -10.55
CA PRO A 92 6.57 -6.57 -11.35
C PRO A 92 7.70 -5.55 -11.42
N VAL A 93 8.95 -6.03 -11.48
CA VAL A 93 10.13 -5.21 -11.81
C VAL A 93 10.96 -5.88 -12.89
N SER A 94 11.53 -5.07 -13.79
CA SER A 94 12.46 -5.52 -14.84
C SER A 94 13.77 -4.74 -14.72
N LEU A 95 14.88 -5.46 -14.70
CA LEU A 95 16.24 -4.92 -14.67
C LEU A 95 16.91 -5.25 -16.01
N HIS A 96 17.58 -4.26 -16.60
CA HIS A 96 18.12 -4.33 -17.95
C HIS A 96 19.65 -4.37 -17.90
N CYS A 97 20.26 -5.21 -18.73
CA CYS A 97 21.71 -5.29 -18.86
C CYS A 97 22.07 -5.20 -20.34
N ASP A 98 22.07 -3.97 -20.83
CA ASP A 98 22.35 -3.68 -22.24
C ASP A 98 23.84 -3.38 -22.44
N THR A 99 24.42 -3.99 -23.48
CA THR A 99 25.85 -3.86 -23.80
C THR A 99 26.07 -3.72 -25.31
N ASN A 100 27.17 -3.06 -25.67
CA ASN A 100 27.60 -2.86 -27.05
C ASN A 100 28.79 -3.78 -27.45
N ALA A 101 29.01 -4.88 -26.72
CA ALA A 101 30.16 -5.75 -26.95
C ALA A 101 30.07 -6.52 -28.28
N VAL A 102 31.22 -6.76 -28.89
CA VAL A 102 31.36 -7.54 -30.13
C VAL A 102 32.50 -8.54 -29.94
N PRO A 103 32.28 -9.86 -30.09
CA PRO A 103 30.99 -10.54 -30.25
C PRO A 103 30.07 -10.35 -29.02
N PRO A 104 28.76 -10.67 -29.12
CA PRO A 104 27.82 -10.55 -28.01
C PRO A 104 28.34 -11.25 -26.74
N PRO A 105 28.32 -10.59 -25.57
CA PRO A 105 28.87 -11.15 -24.36
C PRO A 105 27.95 -12.19 -23.75
N THR A 106 28.50 -13.05 -22.91
CA THR A 106 27.73 -13.87 -21.98
C THR A 106 27.30 -13.01 -20.80
N LEU A 107 25.99 -12.94 -20.55
CA LEU A 107 25.41 -12.18 -19.45
C LEU A 107 25.02 -13.09 -18.30
N THR A 108 25.51 -12.77 -17.10
CA THR A 108 25.26 -13.54 -15.87
C THR A 108 24.71 -12.64 -14.77
N TRP A 109 23.64 -13.07 -14.12
CA TRP A 109 23.02 -12.32 -13.02
C TRP A 109 23.39 -12.90 -11.66
N TYR A 110 23.62 -12.01 -10.70
CA TYR A 110 23.89 -12.31 -9.31
C TYR A 110 22.91 -11.54 -8.41
N LYS A 111 22.44 -12.17 -7.34
CA LYS A 111 21.71 -11.53 -6.24
C LYS A 111 22.54 -11.68 -4.98
N ASP A 112 22.93 -10.55 -4.39
CA ASP A 112 23.78 -10.49 -3.19
C ASP A 112 25.06 -11.32 -3.30
N GLY A 113 25.66 -11.31 -4.51
CA GLY A 113 26.88 -12.06 -4.83
C GLY A 113 26.67 -13.55 -5.13
N ARG A 114 25.44 -14.07 -5.06
CA ARG A 114 25.10 -15.45 -5.43
C ARG A 114 24.55 -15.51 -6.84
N LEU A 115 25.00 -16.52 -7.60
CA LEU A 115 24.52 -16.75 -8.96
C LEU A 115 23.00 -16.94 -8.97
N LEU A 116 22.31 -16.17 -9.80
CA LEU A 116 20.86 -16.19 -9.94
C LEU A 116 20.49 -17.02 -11.18
N ALA A 117 19.78 -18.13 -10.97
CA ALA A 117 19.22 -18.94 -12.05
C ALA A 117 17.79 -18.51 -12.38
N SER A 118 17.39 -18.68 -13.65
CA SER A 118 16.01 -18.42 -14.08
C SER A 118 15.05 -19.38 -13.39
N SER A 119 13.98 -18.85 -12.81
CA SER A 119 12.96 -19.57 -12.04
C SER A 119 11.60 -18.87 -12.15
N HIS A 120 10.54 -19.46 -11.57
CA HIS A 120 9.22 -18.82 -11.55
C HIS A 120 9.17 -17.49 -10.79
N ALA A 121 10.06 -17.29 -9.80
CA ALA A 121 10.14 -16.05 -9.04
C ALA A 121 11.01 -14.99 -9.73
N ALA A 122 12.01 -15.42 -10.51
CA ALA A 122 12.97 -14.55 -11.19
C ALA A 122 13.25 -15.09 -12.59
N LEU A 123 12.63 -14.50 -13.61
CA LEU A 123 12.73 -14.90 -15.01
C LEU A 123 13.87 -14.16 -15.70
N ILE A 124 14.82 -14.90 -16.25
CA ILE A 124 15.90 -14.32 -17.08
C ILE A 124 15.55 -14.56 -18.55
N SER A 125 15.53 -13.48 -19.33
CA SER A 125 15.23 -13.55 -20.77
C SER A 125 16.29 -14.35 -21.54
N PRO A 126 15.95 -14.92 -22.72
CA PRO A 126 16.94 -15.54 -23.59
C PRO A 126 18.09 -14.58 -23.90
N GLY A 127 19.33 -15.03 -23.68
CA GLY A 127 20.53 -14.19 -23.82
C GLY A 127 20.84 -13.29 -22.61
N GLY A 128 20.06 -13.36 -21.52
CA GLY A 128 20.40 -12.77 -20.23
C GLY A 128 20.23 -11.25 -20.11
N ARG A 129 19.69 -10.58 -21.14
CA ARG A 129 19.60 -9.12 -21.19
C ARG A 129 18.63 -8.52 -20.18
N VAL A 130 17.59 -9.25 -19.79
CA VAL A 130 16.55 -8.74 -18.90
C VAL A 130 16.31 -9.76 -17.80
N LEU A 131 16.37 -9.29 -16.55
CA LEU A 131 15.88 -10.01 -15.38
C LEU A 131 14.52 -9.44 -14.99
N GLN A 132 13.50 -10.31 -14.93
CA GLN A 132 12.14 -9.95 -14.55
C GLN A 132 11.75 -10.65 -13.26
N ILE A 133 11.23 -9.90 -12.30
CA ILE A 133 10.60 -10.41 -11.09
C ILE A 133 9.11 -10.11 -11.23
N PRO A 134 8.26 -11.09 -11.57
CA PRO A 134 6.85 -10.84 -11.88
C PRO A 134 6.02 -10.38 -10.67
N ARG A 135 6.39 -10.82 -9.46
CA ARG A 135 5.69 -10.51 -8.20
C ARG A 135 6.70 -10.28 -7.09
N SER A 136 7.17 -9.04 -6.96
CA SER A 136 8.21 -8.68 -6.00
C SER A 136 7.79 -8.99 -4.56
N GLN A 137 8.59 -9.77 -3.84
CA GLN A 137 8.42 -10.06 -2.41
C GLN A 137 9.44 -9.27 -1.57
N ALA A 138 9.21 -9.13 -0.26
CA ALA A 138 10.15 -8.41 0.61
C ALA A 138 11.59 -8.97 0.52
N GLU A 139 11.71 -10.29 0.37
CA GLU A 139 12.97 -11.02 0.19
C GLU A 139 13.68 -10.73 -1.14
N ASP A 140 13.01 -10.14 -2.13
CA ASP A 140 13.60 -9.70 -3.40
C ASP A 140 14.33 -8.37 -3.29
N SER A 141 14.30 -7.71 -2.13
CA SER A 141 15.19 -6.60 -1.86
C SER A 141 16.64 -7.09 -1.78
N GLY A 142 17.55 -6.36 -2.41
CA GLY A 142 18.95 -6.76 -2.42
C GLY A 142 19.72 -6.14 -3.57
N ARG A 143 20.98 -6.55 -3.68
CA ARG A 143 21.89 -6.08 -4.71
C ARG A 143 21.90 -7.04 -5.89
N TYR A 144 21.47 -6.56 -7.05
CA TYR A 144 21.47 -7.33 -8.29
C TYR A 144 22.61 -6.87 -9.18
N THR A 145 23.48 -7.80 -9.56
CA THR A 145 24.63 -7.50 -10.42
C THR A 145 24.52 -8.29 -11.71
N CYS A 146 24.53 -7.59 -12.84
CA CYS A 146 24.75 -8.22 -14.14
C CYS A 146 26.24 -8.14 -14.48
N VAL A 147 26.84 -9.25 -14.86
CA VAL A 147 28.21 -9.37 -15.33
C VAL A 147 28.19 -9.78 -16.79
N ALA A 148 28.84 -8.98 -17.64
CA ALA A 148 28.98 -9.21 -19.06
C ALA A 148 30.42 -9.58 -19.39
N VAL A 149 30.63 -10.74 -20.03
CA VAL A 149 31.97 -11.24 -20.38
C VAL A 149 32.04 -11.60 -21.87
N ASN A 150 33.06 -11.12 -22.56
CA ASN A 150 33.46 -11.63 -23.87
C ASN A 150 34.99 -11.82 -23.93
N GLU A 151 35.51 -12.24 -25.09
CA GLU A 151 36.94 -12.48 -25.29
C GLU A 151 37.81 -11.21 -25.14
N ALA A 152 37.23 -10.02 -25.28
CA ALA A 152 37.92 -8.75 -25.12
C ALA A 152 37.94 -8.23 -23.68
N GLY A 153 37.11 -8.76 -22.79
CA GLY A 153 37.07 -8.36 -21.39
C GLY A 153 35.73 -8.55 -20.69
N GLU A 154 35.57 -7.84 -19.58
CA GLU A 154 34.44 -7.94 -18.67
C GLU A 154 34.01 -6.55 -18.18
N ASP A 155 32.71 -6.37 -17.98
CA ASP A 155 32.12 -5.20 -17.32
C ASP A 155 30.87 -5.61 -16.54
N SER A 156 30.45 -4.79 -15.58
CA SER A 156 29.30 -5.10 -14.74
C SER A 156 28.41 -3.89 -14.43
N LEU A 157 27.13 -4.16 -14.19
CA LEU A 157 26.13 -3.20 -13.75
C LEU A 157 25.48 -3.69 -12.47
N GLN A 158 25.39 -2.80 -11.49
CA GLN A 158 24.75 -3.06 -10.20
C GLN A 158 23.46 -2.26 -10.06
N TYR A 159 22.41 -2.94 -9.60
CA TYR A 159 21.15 -2.39 -9.13
C TYR A 159 21.01 -2.61 -7.64
N ASP A 160 20.59 -1.58 -6.91
CA ASP A 160 20.14 -1.71 -5.54
C ASP A 160 18.61 -1.71 -5.52
N VAL A 161 18.02 -2.91 -5.41
CA VAL A 161 16.56 -3.08 -5.47
C VAL A 161 15.98 -3.03 -4.06
N ARG A 162 14.97 -2.18 -3.87
CA ARG A 162 14.20 -2.07 -2.63
C ARG A 162 12.73 -2.34 -2.89
N VAL A 163 12.19 -3.35 -2.22
CA VAL A 163 10.77 -3.64 -2.26
C VAL A 163 10.06 -2.85 -1.16
N LEU A 164 9.13 -1.99 -1.56
CA LEU A 164 8.37 -1.11 -0.69
C LEU A 164 7.12 -1.85 -0.19
N LEU A 165 6.89 -1.83 1.12
CA LEU A 165 5.75 -2.43 1.78
C LEU A 165 4.69 -1.35 2.03
N PRO A 166 3.47 -1.50 1.46
CA PRO A 166 2.35 -0.61 1.75
C PRO A 166 2.05 -0.54 3.26
N PRO A 167 1.46 0.57 3.75
CA PRO A 167 1.09 0.70 5.14
C PRO A 167 0.06 -0.35 5.53
N THR A 168 0.23 -0.94 6.69
CA THR A 168 -0.73 -1.88 7.29
C THR A 168 -1.00 -1.44 8.72
N ILE A 169 -2.29 -1.33 9.07
CA ILE A 169 -2.71 -0.90 10.40
C ILE A 169 -3.38 -2.08 11.10
N ARG A 170 -2.91 -2.41 12.31
CA ARG A 170 -3.46 -3.53 13.07
C ARG A 170 -4.93 -3.29 13.42
N GLY A 171 -5.77 -4.28 13.09
CA GLY A 171 -7.21 -4.21 13.33
C GLY A 171 -7.99 -3.33 12.35
N ALA A 172 -7.37 -2.79 11.29
CA ALA A 172 -8.08 -2.00 10.28
C ALA A 172 -8.99 -2.82 9.34
N GLY A 173 -8.85 -4.15 9.34
CA GLY A 173 -9.65 -5.04 8.48
C GLY A 173 -11.08 -5.33 8.98
N GLY A 174 -11.51 -4.73 10.08
CA GLY A 174 -12.88 -4.83 10.57
C GLY A 174 -13.78 -3.78 9.92
N ASP A 175 -15.02 -4.15 9.60
CA ASP A 175 -16.05 -3.20 9.11
C ASP A 175 -16.46 -2.18 10.19
N ALA A 176 -16.19 -2.47 11.47
CA ALA A 176 -16.58 -1.63 12.60
C ALA A 176 -15.38 -0.83 13.15
N PRO A 177 -15.58 0.45 13.53
CA PRO A 177 -14.60 1.22 14.28
C PRO A 177 -14.28 0.59 15.64
N ASP A 178 -13.07 0.83 16.14
CA ASP A 178 -12.72 0.46 17.52
C ASP A 178 -13.45 1.39 18.51
N GLU A 179 -14.22 0.82 19.43
CA GLU A 179 -14.92 1.55 20.48
C GLU A 179 -14.01 1.83 21.67
N VAL A 180 -13.92 3.11 22.07
CA VAL A 180 -13.14 3.54 23.23
C VAL A 180 -14.03 4.40 24.12
N THR A 181 -14.24 3.97 25.37
CA THR A 181 -15.02 4.72 26.36
C THR A 181 -14.11 5.27 27.44
N VAL A 182 -14.29 6.56 27.78
CA VAL A 182 -13.55 7.23 28.85
C VAL A 182 -14.51 8.06 29.69
N LEU A 183 -14.20 8.25 30.97
CA LEU A 183 -14.95 9.17 31.83
C LEU A 183 -14.47 10.62 31.61
N VAL A 184 -15.38 11.58 31.78
CA VAL A 184 -15.06 13.01 31.72
C VAL A 184 -13.90 13.36 32.66
N ASN A 185 -13.04 14.30 32.23
CA ASN A 185 -11.84 14.74 32.93
C ASN A 185 -10.76 13.65 33.14
N ARG A 186 -10.86 12.51 32.45
CA ARG A 186 -9.80 11.49 32.40
C ARG A 186 -9.01 11.56 31.10
N THR A 187 -7.83 10.96 31.15
CA THR A 187 -6.96 10.80 29.99
C THR A 187 -7.26 9.48 29.28
N THR A 188 -7.30 9.49 27.95
CA THR A 188 -7.37 8.29 27.11
C THR A 188 -6.39 8.39 25.94
N GLN A 189 -6.14 7.26 25.28
CA GLN A 189 -5.25 7.15 24.12
C GLN A 189 -5.88 6.30 23.03
N LEU A 190 -5.81 6.78 21.80
CA LEU A 190 -6.14 6.04 20.58
C LEU A 190 -4.82 5.65 19.91
N GLU A 191 -4.60 4.34 19.72
CA GLU A 191 -3.33 3.83 19.20
C GLU A 191 -3.50 3.29 17.78
N CYS A 192 -2.78 3.90 16.85
CA CYS A 192 -2.68 3.47 15.46
C CYS A 192 -1.36 2.72 15.27
N GLN A 193 -1.41 1.40 15.45
CA GLN A 193 -0.24 0.52 15.25
C GLN A 193 -0.05 0.26 13.76
N VAL A 194 0.91 0.98 13.16
CA VAL A 194 1.18 0.97 11.72
C VAL A 194 2.56 0.38 11.41
N ASP A 195 2.56 -0.59 10.51
CA ASP A 195 3.76 -1.17 9.89
C ASP A 195 3.80 -0.79 8.40
N GLY A 196 5.01 -0.67 7.82
CA GLY A 196 5.19 -0.28 6.41
C GLY A 196 6.64 0.13 6.12
N SER A 197 7.06 0.06 4.86
CA SER A 197 8.40 0.44 4.42
C SER A 197 8.34 1.14 3.06
N PRO A 198 8.74 2.42 2.93
CA PRO A 198 9.30 3.28 3.97
C PRO A 198 8.32 3.56 5.11
N ALA A 199 8.84 4.00 6.26
CA ALA A 199 8.02 4.27 7.45
C ALA A 199 6.88 5.26 7.10
N PRO A 200 5.61 4.87 7.27
CA PRO A 200 4.48 5.70 6.89
C PRO A 200 4.29 6.89 7.84
N LYS A 201 3.85 8.01 7.28
CA LYS A 201 3.45 9.19 8.05
C LYS A 201 2.02 9.00 8.53
N VAL A 202 1.79 9.11 9.84
CA VAL A 202 0.45 9.00 10.44
C VAL A 202 -0.14 10.39 10.69
N THR A 203 -1.39 10.57 10.29
CA THR A 203 -2.19 11.77 10.53
C THR A 203 -3.53 11.39 11.13
N TRP A 204 -4.07 12.22 12.02
CA TRP A 204 -5.35 11.98 12.69
C TRP A 204 -6.39 12.98 12.23
N PHE A 205 -7.62 12.51 12.10
CA PHE A 205 -8.79 13.32 11.75
C PHE A 205 -9.90 13.08 12.78
N GLN A 206 -10.55 14.14 13.23
CA GLN A 206 -11.78 14.09 14.01
C GLN A 206 -12.88 14.75 13.18
N ASN A 207 -13.97 14.04 12.89
CA ASN A 207 -15.06 14.56 12.06
C ASN A 207 -14.56 15.18 10.73
N SER A 208 -13.59 14.51 10.09
CA SER A 208 -12.93 14.92 8.83
C SER A 208 -12.03 16.15 8.90
N GLN A 209 -11.79 16.73 10.09
CA GLN A 209 -10.83 17.81 10.28
C GLN A 209 -9.52 17.27 10.87
N PRO A 210 -8.34 17.74 10.39
CA PRO A 210 -7.07 17.26 10.92
C PRO A 210 -6.92 17.67 12.38
N VAL A 211 -6.58 16.69 13.23
CA VAL A 211 -6.28 16.93 14.63
C VAL A 211 -4.87 17.48 14.73
N VAL A 212 -4.76 18.69 15.27
CA VAL A 212 -3.48 19.31 15.59
C VAL A 212 -3.12 18.97 17.03
N SER A 213 -1.83 18.92 17.36
CA SER A 213 -1.39 18.73 18.75
C SER A 213 -1.55 20.04 19.53
N ASP A 214 -2.78 20.40 19.90
CA ASP A 214 -3.11 21.59 20.66
C ASP A 214 -4.06 21.32 21.84
N GLY A 215 -3.93 22.13 22.90
CA GLY A 215 -4.78 22.06 24.09
C GLY A 215 -4.85 20.65 24.71
N PRO A 216 -6.04 19.98 24.71
CA PRO A 216 -6.24 18.66 25.30
C PRO A 216 -5.73 17.50 24.43
N HIS A 217 -5.44 17.73 23.14
CA HIS A 217 -4.97 16.71 22.20
C HIS A 217 -3.43 16.71 22.11
N ARG A 218 -2.82 15.53 22.23
CA ARG A 218 -1.38 15.34 22.06
C ARG A 218 -1.07 14.18 21.12
N LEU A 219 -0.22 14.44 20.13
CA LEU A 219 0.29 13.43 19.23
C LEU A 219 1.63 12.89 19.76
N LEU A 220 1.66 11.60 20.10
CA LEU A 220 2.83 10.90 20.61
C LEU A 220 3.35 9.90 19.56
N SER A 221 4.57 9.39 19.76
CA SER A 221 5.16 8.33 18.92
C SER A 221 5.15 8.67 17.42
N ASN A 222 5.56 9.89 17.08
CA ASN A 222 5.52 10.43 15.71
C ASN A 222 4.12 10.40 15.07
N GLY A 223 3.08 10.65 15.87
CA GLY A 223 1.69 10.67 15.43
C GLY A 223 0.99 9.31 15.48
N ARG A 224 1.65 8.23 15.94
CA ARG A 224 1.01 6.91 16.06
C ARG A 224 0.00 6.80 17.20
N THR A 225 0.10 7.67 18.20
CA THR A 225 -0.83 7.67 19.34
C THR A 225 -1.42 9.06 19.51
N LEU A 226 -2.74 9.15 19.47
CA LEU A 226 -3.48 10.35 19.83
C LEU A 226 -3.90 10.24 21.30
N GLN A 227 -3.37 11.11 22.15
CA GLN A 227 -3.73 11.21 23.56
C GLN A 227 -4.69 12.37 23.77
N VAL A 228 -5.77 12.12 24.52
CA VAL A 228 -6.73 13.13 24.97
C VAL A 228 -6.58 13.24 26.49
N LEU A 229 -6.06 14.36 27.00
CA LEU A 229 -5.65 14.49 28.42
C LEU A 229 -6.79 14.73 29.41
N THR A 230 -7.76 15.56 29.03
CA THR A 230 -8.87 15.99 29.89
C THR A 230 -10.17 15.86 29.12
N ALA A 231 -10.55 14.60 28.81
CA ALA A 231 -11.66 14.29 27.91
C ALA A 231 -12.95 15.02 28.33
N GLN A 232 -13.55 15.75 27.40
CA GLN A 232 -14.83 16.43 27.52
C GLN A 232 -15.89 15.72 26.69
N VAL A 233 -17.17 15.92 27.02
CA VAL A 233 -18.27 15.33 26.23
C VAL A 233 -18.20 15.75 24.76
N SER A 234 -17.70 16.96 24.47
CA SER A 234 -17.45 17.47 23.11
C SER A 234 -16.39 16.72 22.31
N ASP A 235 -15.51 15.96 22.98
CA ASP A 235 -14.49 15.14 22.31
C ASP A 235 -15.10 13.85 21.75
N THR A 236 -16.34 13.51 22.13
CA THR A 236 -17.07 12.36 21.59
C THR A 236 -17.19 12.47 20.07
N GLY A 237 -16.83 11.41 19.36
CA GLY A 237 -16.92 11.39 17.91
C GLY A 237 -16.06 10.33 17.25
N ARG A 238 -16.07 10.35 15.91
CA ARG A 238 -15.29 9.45 15.08
C ARG A 238 -13.90 10.04 14.81
N TYR A 239 -12.89 9.31 15.23
CA TYR A 239 -11.49 9.59 14.94
C TYR A 239 -10.97 8.62 13.89
N VAL A 240 -10.19 9.12 12.94
CA VAL A 240 -9.59 8.30 11.87
C VAL A 240 -8.09 8.56 11.86
N CYS A 241 -7.28 7.52 12.00
CA CYS A 241 -5.86 7.61 11.69
C CYS A 241 -5.64 7.20 10.23
N VAL A 242 -4.89 8.01 9.49
CA VAL A 242 -4.50 7.74 8.11
C VAL A 242 -2.98 7.63 8.07
N ALA A 243 -2.50 6.52 7.52
CA ALA A 243 -1.10 6.19 7.35
C ALA A 243 -0.72 6.23 5.87
N ASP A 244 0.16 7.17 5.51
CA ASP A 244 0.54 7.41 4.12
C ASP A 244 2.02 7.10 3.87
N SER A 245 2.30 6.45 2.74
CA SER A 245 3.64 6.23 2.22
C SER A 245 3.65 6.26 0.69
N VAL A 246 4.83 6.29 0.08
CA VAL A 246 4.98 6.13 -1.38
C VAL A 246 4.47 4.78 -1.90
N ALA A 247 4.32 3.78 -1.03
CA ALA A 247 3.84 2.44 -1.37
C ALA A 247 2.31 2.29 -1.28
N GLY A 248 1.61 3.30 -0.75
CA GLY A 248 0.16 3.30 -0.58
C GLY A 248 -0.27 3.96 0.72
N THR A 249 -1.56 3.81 1.01
CA THR A 249 -2.25 4.43 2.15
C THR A 249 -3.10 3.38 2.87
N ALA A 250 -3.22 3.50 4.18
CA ALA A 250 -4.17 2.72 4.98
C ALA A 250 -4.83 3.63 6.02
N GLU A 251 -6.05 3.30 6.45
CA GLU A 251 -6.77 4.06 7.46
C GLU A 251 -7.45 3.14 8.47
N LYS A 252 -7.69 3.66 9.68
CA LYS A 252 -8.44 2.97 10.73
C LYS A 252 -9.31 3.96 11.50
N SER A 253 -10.54 3.56 11.77
CA SER A 253 -11.53 4.37 12.50
C SER A 253 -11.66 3.93 13.96
N PHE A 254 -11.90 4.90 14.83
CA PHE A 254 -12.19 4.76 16.26
C PHE A 254 -13.43 5.58 16.59
N ASN A 255 -14.26 5.07 17.49
CA ASN A 255 -15.37 5.81 18.09
C ASN A 255 -15.00 6.11 19.55
N LEU A 256 -14.76 7.38 19.86
CA LEU A 256 -14.51 7.83 21.22
C LEU A 256 -15.83 8.25 21.86
N ASN A 257 -16.17 7.63 23.00
CA ASN A 257 -17.33 7.96 23.81
C ASN A 257 -16.89 8.49 25.18
N VAL A 258 -17.21 9.74 25.48
CA VAL A 258 -16.87 10.36 26.77
C VAL A 258 -18.10 10.38 27.66
N HIS A 259 -18.12 9.56 28.71
CA HIS A 259 -19.22 9.46 29.66
C HIS A 259 -19.03 10.40 30.84
N MET A 260 -20.11 11.07 31.23
CA MET A 260 -20.20 11.87 32.45
C MET A 260 -21.09 11.13 33.45
N PRO A 261 -20.58 10.76 34.63
CA PRO A 261 -21.38 10.02 35.61
C PRO A 261 -22.56 10.87 36.10
N PRO A 262 -23.69 10.24 36.47
CA PRO A 262 -24.84 10.94 37.04
C PRO A 262 -24.48 11.74 38.30
N SER A 263 -24.97 12.97 38.40
CA SER A 263 -24.86 13.81 39.60
C SER A 263 -26.15 14.60 39.82
N ILE A 264 -26.76 14.41 40.98
CA ILE A 264 -27.95 15.15 41.41
C ILE A 264 -27.57 16.60 41.72
N MET A 265 -28.16 17.53 40.99
CA MET A 265 -28.04 18.97 41.16
C MET A 265 -28.93 19.42 42.33
N GLY A 266 -28.41 20.32 43.17
CA GLY A 266 -29.21 20.94 44.21
C GLY A 266 -29.74 19.97 45.28
N ARG A 267 -28.83 19.28 46.00
CA ARG A 267 -29.18 18.48 47.19
C ARG A 267 -29.79 19.37 48.29
N SER A 268 -31.08 19.72 48.21
CA SER A 268 -31.84 20.34 49.31
C SER A 268 -33.32 20.55 48.92
N PRO A 269 -34.28 20.36 49.85
CA PRO A 269 -34.11 20.62 51.28
C PRO A 269 -33.95 19.35 52.13
N GLU A 270 -33.11 19.47 53.16
CA GLU A 270 -32.83 18.42 54.17
C GLU A 270 -34.07 18.04 55.00
N SER A 271 -35.11 18.88 55.01
CA SER A 271 -36.45 18.52 55.51
C SER A 271 -37.51 19.47 54.94
N VAL A 272 -38.66 18.93 54.52
CA VAL A 272 -39.82 19.71 54.06
C VAL A 272 -41.02 19.36 54.94
N SER A 273 -41.58 20.36 55.62
CA SER A 273 -42.76 20.20 56.46
C SER A 273 -44.00 20.74 55.75
N VAL A 274 -45.02 19.90 55.58
CA VAL A 274 -46.30 20.28 54.96
C VAL A 274 -47.44 20.07 55.95
N LEU A 275 -48.44 20.96 55.89
CA LEU A 275 -49.67 20.89 56.68
C LEU A 275 -50.42 19.59 56.36
N VAL A 276 -51.13 19.03 57.33
CA VAL A 276 -51.99 17.86 57.09
C VAL A 276 -53.00 18.20 55.98
N ASN A 277 -53.10 17.33 54.96
CA ASN A 277 -53.85 17.51 53.71
C ASN A 277 -53.30 18.56 52.73
N GLY A 278 -52.10 19.10 52.96
CA GLY A 278 -51.37 19.87 51.97
C GLY A 278 -50.60 18.98 50.99
N SER A 279 -50.27 19.51 49.82
CA SER A 279 -49.38 18.86 48.86
C SER A 279 -47.95 19.41 48.97
N VAL A 280 -46.97 18.56 48.68
CA VAL A 280 -45.56 18.93 48.53
C VAL A 280 -45.08 18.50 47.15
N SER A 281 -44.26 19.35 46.51
CA SER A 281 -43.53 18.96 45.31
C SER A 281 -42.05 18.89 45.65
N LEU A 282 -41.43 17.75 45.35
CA LEU A 282 -40.00 17.52 45.45
C LEU A 282 -39.46 17.43 44.03
N SER A 283 -38.47 18.26 43.71
CA SER A 283 -37.78 18.24 42.42
C SER A 283 -36.43 17.54 42.57
N CYS A 284 -36.12 16.59 41.69
CA CYS A 284 -34.79 16.02 41.56
C CYS A 284 -34.30 16.22 40.12
N GLU A 285 -33.18 16.95 40.00
CA GLU A 285 -32.53 17.21 38.72
C GLU A 285 -31.20 16.48 38.72
N ALA A 286 -30.95 15.63 37.72
CA ALA A 286 -29.73 14.85 37.60
C ALA A 286 -29.03 15.18 36.28
N THR A 287 -27.74 15.47 36.38
CA THR A 287 -26.86 15.70 35.22
C THR A 287 -26.08 14.44 34.92
N GLY A 288 -25.85 14.12 33.65
CA GLY A 288 -25.06 12.95 33.25
C GLY A 288 -25.03 12.79 31.73
N PHE A 289 -24.06 12.04 31.22
CA PHE A 289 -23.99 11.66 29.81
C PHE A 289 -23.50 10.22 29.66
N PRO A 290 -24.25 9.30 29.03
CA PRO A 290 -25.60 9.50 28.49
C PRO A 290 -26.62 9.95 29.55
N PRO A 291 -27.77 10.54 29.16
CA PRO A 291 -28.75 11.08 30.10
C PRO A 291 -29.12 10.05 31.19
N PRO A 292 -29.05 10.43 32.48
CA PRO A 292 -29.36 9.51 33.58
C PRO A 292 -30.85 9.21 33.63
N THR A 293 -31.22 8.15 34.33
CA THR A 293 -32.61 7.86 34.70
C THR A 293 -32.78 8.14 36.18
N VAL A 294 -33.76 8.95 36.55
CA VAL A 294 -34.03 9.31 37.95
C VAL A 294 -35.04 8.34 38.55
N SER A 295 -34.82 7.93 39.80
CA SER A 295 -35.74 7.10 40.56
C SER A 295 -35.96 7.64 41.97
N TRP A 296 -37.19 7.51 42.48
CA TRP A 296 -37.56 7.99 43.81
C TRP A 296 -37.67 6.82 44.79
N LEU A 297 -37.11 6.99 45.98
CA LEU A 297 -37.06 5.98 47.04
C LEU A 297 -37.65 6.55 48.34
N ASN A 298 -38.38 5.71 49.08
CA ASN A 298 -38.83 5.98 50.44
C ASN A 298 -38.34 4.87 51.40
N ASP A 299 -38.68 4.96 52.69
CA ASP A 299 -38.29 3.97 53.71
C ASP A 299 -38.72 2.50 53.41
N ARG A 300 -39.62 2.31 52.44
CA ARG A 300 -40.16 1.01 52.00
C ARG A 300 -39.65 0.59 50.61
N GLY A 301 -38.73 1.36 50.01
CA GLY A 301 -38.17 1.11 48.68
C GLY A 301 -38.71 2.05 47.60
N PRO A 302 -38.69 1.63 46.32
CA PRO A 302 -39.00 2.50 45.19
C PRO A 302 -40.45 3.01 45.22
N VAL A 303 -40.63 4.30 45.00
CA VAL A 303 -41.92 4.96 44.92
C VAL A 303 -42.53 4.69 43.55
N GLN A 304 -43.77 4.21 43.53
CA GLN A 304 -44.56 4.02 42.31
C GLN A 304 -45.65 5.11 42.25
N ALA A 305 -46.00 5.57 41.06
CA ALA A 305 -47.06 6.55 40.89
C ALA A 305 -48.42 5.98 41.35
N HIS A 306 -49.17 6.71 42.18
CA HIS A 306 -50.51 6.35 42.65
C HIS A 306 -51.31 7.62 43.02
N ALA A 307 -52.56 7.46 43.46
CA ALA A 307 -53.50 8.59 43.72
C ALA A 307 -52.99 9.70 44.67
N ASN A 308 -51.95 9.44 45.47
CA ASN A 308 -51.36 10.38 46.44
C ASN A 308 -49.86 10.66 46.17
N ALA A 309 -49.31 10.15 45.06
CA ALA A 309 -47.91 10.27 44.64
C ALA A 309 -47.85 10.34 43.11
N LEU A 310 -47.63 11.53 42.56
CA LEU A 310 -47.51 11.76 41.12
C LEU A 310 -46.04 12.01 40.77
N ILE A 311 -45.46 11.14 39.95
CA ILE A 311 -44.14 11.37 39.33
C ILE A 311 -44.41 12.02 37.97
N VAL A 312 -43.88 13.23 37.78
CA VAL A 312 -43.95 13.96 36.51
C VAL A 312 -42.55 13.95 35.90
N PRO A 313 -42.31 13.12 34.88
CA PRO A 313 -41.04 13.13 34.17
C PRO A 313 -40.92 14.42 33.36
N GLY A 314 -39.79 15.10 33.49
CA GLY A 314 -39.40 16.21 32.64
C GLY A 314 -39.17 15.73 31.21
N ALA A 315 -39.30 16.65 30.24
CA ALA A 315 -39.28 16.32 28.81
C ALA A 315 -37.96 15.73 28.28
N GLY A 316 -36.91 15.58 29.12
CA GLY A 316 -35.60 15.04 28.77
C GLY A 316 -35.08 13.86 29.62
N GLY A 317 -35.83 13.39 30.63
CA GLY A 317 -35.40 12.32 31.56
C GLY A 317 -34.32 12.74 32.58
N ASP A 318 -33.83 13.97 32.49
CA ASP A 318 -32.82 14.63 33.31
C ASP A 318 -33.41 15.35 34.54
N ARG A 319 -34.74 15.45 34.62
CA ARG A 319 -35.46 16.08 35.72
C ARG A 319 -36.78 15.38 35.97
N ASP A 320 -37.02 14.97 37.21
CA ASP A 320 -38.30 14.42 37.65
C ASP A 320 -38.86 15.23 38.83
N ASP A 321 -40.13 15.63 38.74
CA ASP A 321 -40.86 16.30 39.82
C ASP A 321 -41.83 15.30 40.48
N LEU A 322 -41.67 15.02 41.77
CA LEU A 322 -42.55 14.16 42.56
C LEU A 322 -43.50 15.00 43.43
N THR A 323 -44.80 14.94 43.16
CA THR A 323 -45.85 15.60 43.96
C THR A 323 -46.55 14.60 44.88
N LEU A 324 -46.64 14.91 46.18
CA LEU A 324 -47.20 14.02 47.20
C LEU A 324 -48.26 14.71 48.07
N GLY A 325 -49.27 13.94 48.48
CA GLY A 325 -50.32 14.39 49.41
C GLY A 325 -50.08 14.06 50.88
N THR A 326 -48.97 13.41 51.26
CA THR A 326 -48.68 12.99 52.66
C THR A 326 -47.19 12.92 52.99
N LYS A 327 -46.86 13.04 54.29
CA LYS A 327 -45.49 13.05 54.85
C LYS A 327 -44.79 11.68 54.73
N ARG A 328 -43.68 11.58 53.97
CA ARG A 328 -42.64 10.55 54.11
C ARG A 328 -41.26 11.08 53.73
N ALA A 329 -40.22 10.51 54.35
CA ALA A 329 -38.83 10.75 53.96
C ALA A 329 -38.58 10.13 52.58
N LEU A 330 -37.95 10.90 51.70
CA LEU A 330 -37.75 10.56 50.30
C LEU A 330 -36.35 10.94 49.86
N GLY A 331 -35.71 10.05 49.13
CA GLY A 331 -34.46 10.32 48.41
C GLY A 331 -34.68 10.10 46.91
N CYS A 332 -33.84 10.75 46.08
CA CYS A 332 -33.69 10.38 44.68
C CYS A 332 -32.31 9.76 44.46
N GLU A 333 -32.26 8.77 43.56
CA GLU A 333 -31.05 8.11 43.06
C GLU A 333 -31.13 7.99 41.53
#